data_AF-A0AAV3AHD5-F1
#
_entry.id   AF-A0AAV3AHD5-F1
#
_cell.length_a   1.000
_cell.length_b   1.000
_cell.length_c   1.000
_cell.angle_alpha   90.00
_cell.angle_beta   90.00
_cell.angle_gamma   90.00
#
_symmetry.space_group_name_H-M   'P 1'
#
loop_
_entity.id
_entity.type
_entity.pdbx_description
1 polymer ?
#
loop_
_entity_poly.entity_id
_entity_poly.type
_entity_poly.pdbx_seq_one_letter_code
_entity_poly.pdbx_strand_id
1 'polypeptide(L)'
;MKDQSVRKQQQEMDSLTFRNQQLAKRVELLQEELSAMENKGKKTKKHMESSQLTQEQKSVFDEDLQKKIEENERLHIQFFEASEKHKQIEEELRSRLQVLEADAAQHQAVLDGLKQKYMETIEKLQTDKAKLEVKALALDKEAKDCRLRSEDCQNQLKTLHVDLSSRLEESLYTINEKVPFNDTKASDFNALNVPLHNRRHQLKARELAGQALAFVQDLVTSLLNFHTYTEQRVQIFPIDSAIDVISPLNQKFSHYLHENASYVRPLEEGMLLLFESITEGTVTVLETVVQLKIFSEHFTSYVSFLQKILPYQLKSLEEESASPLCTAPLQERNLELHRDMKRMTAAFDKLKTYISLLALPSTNPEGLLRANYGSILTQISGALHGLHDILKELSKHYTHKATLEQDLPSATVKLKTTNDCILSSLVALTNAAGKMATFFSNNLDYFMSSLSYGPKGGQGFINPLSSAMMLQYKQKAAQYMKALKTPCPDSVPYEEALVNRRVLLSSTESREGLAQQVQQSQEKISKLEQEKEHWMLEAQLAKIKLEKETQRIAELMKNPGKGQEGDQQQENALPHTKESSSEIKTTSLVRCILFSVGKIILHY
;
A
#
# COMPACT_ATOMS: atom_id res chain seq x y z
N MET A 1 33.02 -34.16 -73.62
CA MET A 1 34.08 -34.91 -72.91
C MET A 1 33.82 -36.41 -72.93
N LYS A 2 33.29 -37.08 -71.88
CA LYS A 2 33.25 -38.56 -71.80
C LYS A 2 32.60 -39.26 -73.01
N ASP A 3 31.36 -38.94 -73.37
CA ASP A 3 30.66 -39.54 -74.53
C ASP A 3 31.43 -39.43 -75.85
N GLN A 4 32.15 -38.33 -76.05
CA GLN A 4 32.93 -38.08 -77.26
C GLN A 4 34.18 -38.98 -77.32
N SER A 5 34.76 -39.32 -76.17
CA SER A 5 35.82 -40.31 -76.05
C SER A 5 35.29 -41.72 -76.35
N VAL A 6 34.13 -42.08 -75.80
CA VAL A 6 33.51 -43.41 -76.02
C VAL A 6 33.15 -43.61 -77.50
N ARG A 7 32.54 -42.61 -78.17
CA ARG A 7 32.26 -42.69 -79.61
C ARG A 7 33.53 -42.81 -80.46
N LYS A 8 34.63 -42.13 -80.07
CA LYS A 8 35.91 -42.25 -80.77
C LYS A 8 36.52 -43.65 -80.61
N GLN A 9 36.50 -44.21 -79.40
CA GLN A 9 36.95 -45.57 -79.13
C GLN A 9 36.12 -46.63 -79.88
N GLN A 10 34.80 -46.44 -80.01
CA GLN A 10 33.97 -47.31 -80.84
C GLN A 10 34.36 -47.24 -82.33
N GLN A 11 34.53 -46.04 -82.89
CA GLN A 11 34.97 -45.89 -84.29
C GLN A 11 36.38 -46.47 -84.53
N GLU A 12 37.28 -46.38 -83.56
CA GLU A 12 38.60 -47.02 -83.61
C GLU A 12 38.49 -48.56 -83.58
N MET A 13 37.58 -49.12 -82.77
CA MET A 13 37.27 -50.56 -82.75
C MET A 13 36.63 -51.05 -84.06
N ASP A 14 35.67 -50.32 -84.61
CA ASP A 14 34.99 -50.69 -85.86
C ASP A 14 35.98 -50.66 -87.04
N SER A 15 36.87 -49.67 -87.06
CA SER A 15 37.96 -49.53 -88.04
C SER A 15 39.00 -50.66 -87.95
N LEU A 16 39.41 -51.04 -86.72
CA LEU A 16 40.28 -52.20 -86.49
C LEU A 16 39.61 -53.51 -86.91
N THR A 17 38.32 -53.67 -86.63
CA THR A 17 37.53 -54.84 -87.01
C THR A 17 37.47 -54.99 -88.54
N PHE A 18 37.21 -53.90 -89.26
CA PHE A 18 37.21 -53.89 -90.73
C PHE A 18 38.59 -54.23 -91.32
N ARG A 19 39.67 -53.66 -90.77
CA ARG A 19 41.04 -54.01 -91.18
C ARG A 19 41.37 -55.48 -90.93
N ASN A 20 40.97 -56.05 -89.79
CA ASN A 20 41.20 -57.46 -89.49
C ASN A 20 40.42 -58.39 -90.42
N GLN A 21 39.18 -58.04 -90.80
CA GLN A 21 38.43 -58.79 -91.82
C GLN A 21 39.09 -58.71 -93.21
N GLN A 22 39.66 -57.55 -93.58
CA GLN A 22 40.38 -57.39 -94.85
C GLN A 22 41.72 -58.14 -94.85
N LEU A 23 42.43 -58.20 -93.71
CA LEU A 23 43.61 -59.03 -93.53
C LEU A 23 43.28 -60.53 -93.58
N ALA A 24 42.21 -60.96 -92.93
CA ALA A 24 41.76 -62.36 -92.95
C ALA A 24 41.54 -62.86 -94.39
N LYS A 25 40.76 -62.11 -95.20
CA LYS A 25 40.57 -62.42 -96.63
C LYS A 25 41.86 -62.40 -97.46
N ARG A 26 42.86 -61.60 -97.07
CA ARG A 26 44.16 -61.59 -97.74
C ARG A 26 45.03 -62.79 -97.35
N VAL A 27 44.94 -63.25 -96.11
CA VAL A 27 45.60 -64.50 -95.67
C VAL A 27 44.94 -65.72 -96.32
N GLU A 28 43.62 -65.73 -96.42
CA GLU A 28 42.82 -66.75 -97.13
C GLU A 28 43.29 -66.88 -98.59
N LEU A 29 43.34 -65.77 -99.35
CA LEU A 29 43.88 -65.75 -100.71
C LEU A 29 45.36 -66.16 -100.80
N LEU A 30 46.21 -65.73 -99.85
CA LEU A 30 47.63 -66.12 -99.84
C LEU A 30 47.83 -67.62 -99.52
N GLN A 31 46.91 -68.25 -98.79
CA GLN A 31 46.89 -69.69 -98.55
C GLN A 31 46.41 -70.45 -99.80
N GLU A 32 45.42 -69.93 -100.53
CA GLU A 32 45.04 -70.46 -101.85
C GLU A 32 46.22 -70.36 -102.85
N GLU A 33 46.88 -69.20 -102.94
CA GLU A 33 48.06 -68.99 -103.81
C GLU A 33 49.23 -69.92 -103.47
N LEU A 34 49.54 -70.13 -102.18
CA LEU A 34 50.57 -71.07 -101.74
C LEU A 34 50.21 -72.53 -102.11
N SER A 35 48.94 -72.94 -101.94
CA SER A 35 48.48 -74.28 -102.32
C SER A 35 48.59 -74.55 -103.83
N ALA A 36 48.56 -73.49 -104.65
CA ALA A 36 48.75 -73.58 -106.09
C ALA A 36 50.23 -73.71 -106.52
N MET A 37 51.19 -73.31 -105.68
CA MET A 37 52.61 -73.24 -106.05
C MET A 37 53.40 -74.54 -105.83
N GLU A 38 52.97 -75.47 -104.98
CA GLU A 38 53.73 -76.71 -104.69
C GLU A 38 53.72 -77.75 -105.84
N ASN A 39 52.98 -77.52 -106.94
CA ASN A 39 52.71 -78.51 -107.99
C ASN A 39 53.49 -78.34 -109.32
N LYS A 40 54.84 -78.29 -109.26
CA LYS A 40 55.87 -78.61 -110.31
C LYS A 40 57.26 -78.49 -109.64
N GLY A 41 58.25 -79.40 -109.70
CA GLY A 41 58.66 -80.40 -110.70
C GLY A 41 59.78 -79.84 -111.63
N LYS A 42 60.87 -80.53 -112.01
CA LYS A 42 61.41 -81.89 -111.77
C LYS A 42 62.85 -82.01 -112.37
N LYS A 43 63.81 -82.69 -111.70
CA LYS A 43 65.00 -83.48 -112.19
C LYS A 43 65.98 -82.88 -113.24
N THR A 44 67.30 -83.16 -113.16
CA THR A 44 68.08 -84.21 -113.91
C THR A 44 69.57 -83.75 -113.94
N LYS A 45 70.69 -84.49 -113.85
CA LYS A 45 71.16 -85.90 -113.74
C LYS A 45 71.21 -86.84 -114.98
N LYS A 46 72.33 -86.80 -115.74
CA LYS A 46 72.98 -87.94 -116.49
C LYS A 46 74.50 -87.64 -116.68
N HIS A 47 75.47 -88.57 -116.62
CA HIS A 47 75.85 -89.69 -117.55
C HIS A 47 76.57 -89.15 -118.82
N MET A 48 77.53 -89.80 -119.52
CA MET A 48 77.81 -91.25 -119.71
C MET A 48 79.15 -91.51 -120.47
N GLU A 49 80.02 -92.41 -120.00
CA GLU A 49 80.92 -93.33 -120.79
C GLU A 49 81.92 -92.71 -121.83
N SER A 50 82.84 -93.41 -122.55
CA SER A 50 83.26 -94.83 -122.61
C SER A 50 84.73 -95.03 -123.10
N SER A 51 85.45 -95.97 -122.48
CA SER A 51 86.29 -97.05 -123.07
C SER A 51 87.55 -96.81 -123.95
N GLN A 52 88.62 -97.48 -123.51
CA GLN A 52 89.58 -98.32 -124.26
C GLN A 52 90.80 -97.75 -125.03
N LEU A 53 91.94 -98.37 -124.67
CA LEU A 53 93.17 -98.69 -125.44
C LEU A 53 94.35 -97.69 -125.52
N THR A 54 95.53 -98.32 -125.49
CA THR A 54 96.90 -97.79 -125.74
C THR A 54 97.57 -97.04 -124.58
N GLN A 55 98.91 -97.15 -124.53
CA GLN A 55 99.66 -97.32 -123.28
C GLN A 55 100.10 -96.02 -122.58
N GLU A 56 99.64 -94.86 -123.05
CA GLU A 56 100.12 -93.54 -122.62
C GLU A 56 99.04 -92.65 -121.96
N GLN A 57 97.76 -93.03 -122.00
CA GLN A 57 96.66 -92.23 -121.41
C GLN A 57 96.62 -92.24 -119.86
N LYS A 58 97.58 -92.91 -119.21
CA LYS A 58 97.67 -93.13 -117.76
C LYS A 58 98.13 -91.90 -116.95
N SER A 59 98.00 -90.70 -117.50
CA SER A 59 98.46 -89.44 -116.88
C SER A 59 97.39 -88.34 -116.84
N VAL A 60 96.41 -88.35 -117.74
CA VAL A 60 95.43 -87.24 -117.87
C VAL A 60 94.15 -87.52 -117.10
N PHE A 61 93.70 -88.78 -117.04
CA PHE A 61 92.57 -89.16 -116.18
C PHE A 61 92.90 -89.04 -114.69
N ASP A 62 94.12 -89.38 -114.30
CA ASP A 62 94.58 -89.19 -112.92
C ASP A 62 94.66 -87.68 -112.59
N GLU A 63 95.10 -86.81 -113.51
CA GLU A 63 95.03 -85.35 -113.31
C GLU A 63 93.61 -84.77 -113.19
N ASP A 64 92.65 -85.18 -114.03
CA ASP A 64 91.28 -84.63 -113.96
C ASP A 64 90.49 -85.19 -112.77
N LEU A 65 90.80 -86.43 -112.34
CA LEU A 65 90.31 -86.99 -111.10
C LEU A 65 90.93 -86.28 -109.89
N GLN A 66 92.25 -86.05 -109.89
CA GLN A 66 92.97 -85.31 -108.85
C GLN A 66 92.41 -83.88 -108.71
N LYS A 67 92.23 -83.15 -109.82
CA LYS A 67 91.64 -81.79 -109.81
C LYS A 67 90.21 -81.77 -109.28
N LYS A 68 89.39 -82.79 -109.56
CA LYS A 68 88.04 -82.92 -108.98
C LYS A 68 88.07 -83.35 -107.51
N ILE A 69 89.07 -84.10 -107.07
CA ILE A 69 89.30 -84.40 -105.65
C ILE A 69 89.69 -83.10 -104.92
N GLU A 70 90.64 -82.32 -105.45
CA GLU A 70 91.09 -81.03 -104.89
C GLU A 70 90.00 -79.95 -104.92
N GLU A 71 89.18 -79.88 -105.98
CA GLU A 71 88.03 -78.97 -106.05
C GLU A 71 86.95 -79.36 -105.04
N ASN A 72 86.63 -80.65 -104.93
CA ASN A 72 85.61 -81.13 -104.01
C ASN A 72 86.10 -81.09 -102.54
N GLU A 73 87.40 -81.29 -102.29
CA GLU A 73 88.05 -81.05 -101.00
C GLU A 73 87.98 -79.55 -100.64
N ARG A 74 88.30 -78.65 -101.58
CA ARG A 74 88.16 -77.20 -101.39
C ARG A 74 86.71 -76.79 -101.14
N LEU A 75 85.74 -77.37 -101.83
CA LEU A 75 84.31 -77.15 -101.60
C LEU A 75 83.87 -77.71 -100.25
N HIS A 76 84.38 -78.88 -99.84
CA HIS A 76 84.16 -79.43 -98.50
C HIS A 76 84.75 -78.53 -97.40
N ILE A 77 85.96 -77.99 -97.58
CA ILE A 77 86.57 -77.02 -96.66
C ILE A 77 85.73 -75.74 -96.61
N GLN A 78 85.34 -75.18 -97.75
CA GLN A 78 84.58 -73.93 -97.80
C GLN A 78 83.15 -74.08 -97.26
N PHE A 79 82.51 -75.24 -97.49
CA PHE A 79 81.22 -75.61 -96.90
C PHE A 79 81.34 -75.87 -95.39
N PHE A 80 82.42 -76.53 -94.94
CA PHE A 80 82.71 -76.75 -93.52
C PHE A 80 82.95 -75.41 -92.81
N GLU A 81 83.77 -74.51 -93.37
CA GLU A 81 83.96 -73.15 -92.86
C GLU A 81 82.66 -72.35 -92.81
N ALA A 82 81.82 -72.43 -93.86
CA ALA A 82 80.53 -71.74 -93.90
C ALA A 82 79.55 -72.32 -92.86
N SER A 83 79.56 -73.64 -92.67
CA SER A 83 78.75 -74.34 -91.67
C SER A 83 79.23 -74.04 -90.24
N GLU A 84 80.54 -73.97 -89.99
CA GLU A 84 81.09 -73.54 -88.71
C GLU A 84 80.75 -72.08 -88.41
N LYS A 85 80.95 -71.16 -89.37
CA LYS A 85 80.57 -69.75 -89.20
C LYS A 85 79.06 -69.58 -88.99
N HIS A 86 78.23 -70.34 -89.71
CA HIS A 86 76.78 -70.32 -89.50
C HIS A 86 76.39 -70.84 -88.12
N LYS A 87 76.97 -71.96 -87.69
CA LYS A 87 76.76 -72.55 -86.36
C LYS A 87 77.24 -71.64 -85.23
N GLN A 88 78.39 -70.97 -85.38
CA GLN A 88 78.89 -69.98 -84.41
C GLN A 88 77.95 -68.78 -84.29
N ILE A 89 77.44 -68.26 -85.42
CA ILE A 89 76.42 -67.19 -85.42
C ILE A 89 75.10 -67.70 -84.83
N GLU A 90 74.71 -68.95 -85.09
CA GLU A 90 73.51 -69.56 -84.51
C GLU A 90 73.64 -69.75 -82.99
N GLU A 91 74.81 -70.18 -82.50
CA GLU A 91 75.12 -70.29 -81.07
C GLU A 91 75.20 -68.91 -80.38
N GLU A 92 75.77 -67.88 -81.03
CA GLU A 92 75.73 -66.49 -80.52
C GLU A 92 74.29 -65.96 -80.45
N LEU A 93 73.50 -66.13 -81.52
CA LEU A 93 72.11 -65.69 -81.56
C LEU A 93 71.24 -66.46 -80.56
N ARG A 94 71.39 -67.78 -80.44
CA ARG A 94 70.69 -68.60 -79.44
C ARG A 94 71.05 -68.16 -78.02
N SER A 95 72.33 -67.94 -77.73
CA SER A 95 72.80 -67.41 -76.44
C SER A 95 72.18 -66.04 -76.13
N ARG A 96 72.20 -65.12 -77.10
CA ARG A 96 71.62 -63.78 -76.95
C ARG A 96 70.10 -63.79 -76.82
N LEU A 97 69.42 -64.70 -77.51
CA LEU A 97 67.97 -64.90 -77.41
C LEU A 97 67.61 -65.47 -76.02
N GLN A 98 68.37 -66.46 -75.53
CA GLN A 98 68.22 -67.03 -74.19
C GLN A 98 68.44 -65.97 -73.07
N VAL A 99 69.40 -65.06 -73.23
CA VAL A 99 69.61 -63.93 -72.31
C VAL A 99 68.41 -62.97 -72.37
N LEU A 100 67.92 -62.61 -73.56
CA LEU A 100 66.76 -61.72 -73.71
C LEU A 100 65.46 -62.35 -73.18
N GLU A 101 65.29 -63.67 -73.29
CA GLU A 101 64.18 -64.40 -72.67
C GLU A 101 64.28 -64.40 -71.13
N ALA A 102 65.49 -64.57 -70.57
CA ALA A 102 65.72 -64.48 -69.14
C ALA A 102 65.46 -63.07 -68.59
N ASP A 103 65.98 -62.03 -69.26
CA ASP A 103 65.72 -60.62 -68.93
C ASP A 103 64.23 -60.29 -69.02
N ALA A 104 63.54 -60.73 -70.09
CA ALA A 104 62.11 -60.53 -70.25
C ALA A 104 61.29 -61.22 -69.15
N ALA A 105 61.65 -62.46 -68.78
CA ALA A 105 61.03 -63.18 -67.67
C ALA A 105 61.28 -62.48 -66.31
N GLN A 106 62.49 -61.96 -66.08
CA GLN A 106 62.83 -61.18 -64.89
C GLN A 106 62.03 -59.86 -64.84
N HIS A 107 61.95 -59.12 -65.95
CA HIS A 107 61.14 -57.90 -66.03
C HIS A 107 59.66 -58.18 -65.82
N GLN A 108 59.11 -59.27 -66.37
CA GLN A 108 57.73 -59.69 -66.14
C GLN A 108 57.48 -60.02 -64.66
N ALA A 109 58.37 -60.77 -64.01
CA ALA A 109 58.28 -61.09 -62.59
C ALA A 109 58.34 -59.84 -61.69
N VAL A 110 59.17 -58.85 -62.05
CA VAL A 110 59.22 -57.54 -61.36
C VAL A 110 57.93 -56.75 -61.57
N LEU A 111 57.37 -56.73 -62.79
CA LEU A 111 56.10 -56.06 -63.08
C LEU A 111 54.92 -56.68 -62.33
N ASP A 112 54.80 -58.02 -62.31
CA ASP A 112 53.75 -58.71 -61.57
C ASP A 112 53.92 -58.56 -60.04
N GLY A 113 55.16 -58.61 -59.53
CA GLY A 113 55.44 -58.34 -58.12
C GLY A 113 55.15 -56.89 -57.69
N LEU A 114 55.34 -55.91 -58.58
CA LEU A 114 54.92 -54.52 -58.36
C LEU A 114 53.39 -54.38 -58.42
N LYS A 115 52.76 -54.98 -59.43
CA LYS A 115 51.30 -54.99 -59.62
C LYS A 115 50.58 -55.61 -58.41
N GLN A 116 51.09 -56.72 -57.88
CA GLN A 116 50.57 -57.32 -56.64
C GLN A 116 50.68 -56.34 -55.47
N LYS A 117 51.86 -55.77 -55.20
CA LYS A 117 52.05 -54.77 -54.13
C LYS A 117 51.13 -53.56 -54.26
N TYR A 118 50.89 -53.09 -55.48
CA TYR A 118 49.93 -52.01 -55.73
C TYR A 118 48.48 -52.43 -55.47
N MET A 119 48.06 -53.64 -55.84
CA MET A 119 46.72 -54.16 -55.50
C MET A 119 46.55 -54.29 -53.98
N GLU A 120 47.49 -54.93 -53.28
CA GLU A 120 47.48 -55.05 -51.81
C GLU A 120 47.43 -53.69 -51.11
N THR A 121 48.15 -52.69 -51.64
CA THR A 121 48.12 -51.30 -51.14
C THR A 121 46.76 -50.63 -51.38
N ILE A 122 46.15 -50.83 -52.56
CA ILE A 122 44.83 -50.30 -52.90
C ILE A 122 43.74 -50.93 -52.02
N GLU A 123 43.74 -52.25 -51.84
CA GLU A 123 42.80 -52.96 -50.97
C GLU A 123 42.91 -52.49 -49.52
N LYS A 124 44.13 -52.32 -49.01
CA LYS A 124 44.36 -51.78 -47.67
C LYS A 124 43.84 -50.35 -47.53
N LEU A 125 44.12 -49.47 -48.50
CA LEU A 125 43.62 -48.10 -48.50
C LEU A 125 42.09 -48.01 -48.62
N GLN A 126 41.46 -48.88 -49.41
CA GLN A 126 39.99 -48.98 -49.48
C GLN A 126 39.40 -49.46 -48.14
N THR A 127 40.03 -50.46 -47.52
CA THR A 127 39.62 -51.00 -46.22
C THR A 127 39.73 -49.95 -45.11
N ASP A 128 40.84 -49.21 -45.06
CA ASP A 128 41.07 -48.18 -44.05
C ASP A 128 40.21 -46.93 -44.32
N LYS A 129 39.94 -46.59 -45.58
CA LYS A 129 38.92 -45.58 -45.94
C LYS A 129 37.54 -45.97 -45.38
N ALA A 130 37.08 -47.20 -45.61
CA ALA A 130 35.76 -47.65 -45.13
C ALA A 130 35.66 -47.59 -43.60
N LYS A 131 36.71 -47.98 -42.86
CA LYS A 131 36.78 -47.82 -41.40
C LYS A 131 36.67 -46.35 -40.97
N LEU A 132 37.34 -45.44 -41.67
CA LEU A 132 37.30 -44.01 -41.38
C LEU A 132 35.93 -43.38 -41.68
N GLU A 133 35.27 -43.79 -42.78
CA GLU A 133 33.90 -43.35 -43.11
C GLU A 133 32.89 -43.80 -42.04
N VAL A 134 32.95 -45.07 -41.60
CA VAL A 134 32.12 -45.57 -40.49
C VAL A 134 32.40 -44.81 -39.19
N LYS A 135 33.67 -44.55 -38.86
CA LYS A 135 34.04 -43.80 -37.65
C LYS A 135 33.58 -42.33 -37.71
N ALA A 136 33.63 -41.70 -38.88
CA ALA A 136 33.14 -40.33 -39.07
C ALA A 136 31.61 -40.25 -38.89
N LEU A 137 30.85 -41.21 -39.45
CA LEU A 137 29.40 -41.30 -39.27
C LEU A 137 29.01 -41.55 -37.80
N ALA A 138 29.76 -42.37 -37.07
CA ALA A 138 29.55 -42.60 -35.65
C ALA A 138 29.77 -41.31 -34.82
N LEU A 139 30.86 -40.58 -35.09
CA LEU A 139 31.18 -39.33 -34.40
C LEU A 139 30.20 -38.18 -34.73
N ASP A 140 29.72 -38.07 -35.97
CA ASP A 140 28.67 -37.09 -36.32
C ASP A 140 27.34 -37.41 -35.62
N LYS A 141 26.97 -38.69 -35.50
CA LYS A 141 25.82 -39.10 -34.69
C LYS A 141 26.01 -38.72 -33.22
N GLU A 142 27.13 -39.08 -32.60
CA GLU A 142 27.41 -38.75 -31.21
C GLU A 142 27.42 -37.22 -30.98
N ALA A 143 27.98 -36.45 -31.91
CA ALA A 143 27.93 -34.99 -31.86
C ALA A 143 26.50 -34.41 -31.99
N LYS A 144 25.59 -35.07 -32.73
CA LYS A 144 24.16 -34.71 -32.77
C LYS A 144 23.46 -35.05 -31.44
N ASP A 145 23.68 -36.25 -30.92
CA ASP A 145 23.11 -36.71 -29.64
C ASP A 145 23.64 -35.89 -28.44
N CYS A 146 24.87 -35.36 -28.51
CA CYS A 146 25.40 -34.39 -27.55
C CYS A 146 24.76 -33.00 -27.66
N ARG A 147 24.51 -32.49 -28.88
CA ARG A 147 23.83 -31.20 -29.10
C ARG A 147 22.40 -31.22 -28.57
N LEU A 148 21.63 -32.25 -28.93
CA LEU A 148 20.24 -32.43 -28.44
C LEU A 148 20.16 -32.46 -26.91
N ARG A 149 21.06 -33.20 -26.24
CA ARG A 149 21.14 -33.22 -24.77
C ARG A 149 21.51 -31.87 -24.17
N SER A 150 22.36 -31.08 -24.85
CA SER A 150 22.72 -29.74 -24.38
C SER A 150 21.58 -28.73 -24.55
N GLU A 151 20.82 -28.81 -25.64
CA GLU A 151 19.63 -27.98 -25.89
C GLU A 151 18.50 -28.29 -24.90
N ASP A 152 18.22 -29.57 -24.64
CA ASP A 152 17.22 -29.98 -23.64
C ASP A 152 17.61 -29.50 -22.23
N CYS A 153 18.86 -29.74 -21.80
CA CYS A 153 19.35 -29.27 -20.52
C CYS A 153 19.29 -27.72 -20.39
N GLN A 154 19.56 -26.98 -21.47
CA GLN A 154 19.40 -25.52 -21.49
C GLN A 154 17.93 -25.09 -21.37
N ASN A 155 17.00 -25.84 -21.94
CA ASN A 155 15.56 -25.55 -21.86
C ASN A 155 14.97 -25.92 -20.49
N GLN A 156 15.43 -27.01 -19.87
CA GLN A 156 15.13 -27.33 -18.47
C GLN A 156 15.63 -26.20 -17.54
N LEU A 157 16.85 -25.70 -17.74
CA LEU A 157 17.41 -24.59 -16.97
C LEU A 157 16.59 -23.29 -17.09
N LYS A 158 16.15 -22.93 -18.30
CA LYS A 158 15.23 -21.78 -18.53
C LYS A 158 13.92 -21.97 -17.76
N THR A 159 13.33 -23.17 -17.83
CA THR A 159 12.05 -23.48 -17.17
C THR A 159 12.16 -23.39 -15.65
N LEU A 160 13.23 -23.95 -15.07
CA LEU A 160 13.54 -23.84 -13.64
C LEU A 160 13.80 -22.40 -13.21
N HIS A 161 14.48 -21.59 -14.01
CA HIS A 161 14.67 -20.16 -13.72
C HIS A 161 13.33 -19.41 -13.69
N VAL A 162 12.41 -19.70 -14.61
CA VAL A 162 11.09 -19.04 -14.64
C VAL A 162 10.24 -19.44 -13.42
N ASP A 163 10.19 -20.73 -13.04
CA ASP A 163 9.51 -21.19 -11.82
C ASP A 163 10.09 -20.53 -10.56
N LEU A 164 11.41 -20.57 -10.39
CA LEU A 164 12.09 -20.03 -9.21
C LEU A 164 11.96 -18.50 -9.13
N SER A 165 12.00 -17.78 -10.25
CA SER A 165 11.75 -16.34 -10.28
C SER A 165 10.30 -16.01 -9.90
N SER A 166 9.31 -16.69 -10.49
CA SER A 166 7.89 -16.46 -10.20
C SER A 166 7.56 -16.75 -8.73
N ARG A 167 8.08 -17.84 -8.17
CA ARG A 167 7.88 -18.20 -6.76
C ARG A 167 8.64 -17.28 -5.80
N LEU A 168 9.78 -16.72 -6.21
CA LEU A 168 10.48 -15.69 -5.45
C LEU A 168 9.67 -14.38 -5.43
N GLU A 169 9.10 -13.97 -6.57
CA GLU A 169 8.23 -12.79 -6.66
C GLU A 169 6.95 -12.97 -5.81
N GLU A 170 6.29 -14.12 -5.88
CA GLU A 170 5.13 -14.46 -5.03
C GLU A 170 5.50 -14.46 -3.54
N SER A 171 6.65 -15.03 -3.18
CA SER A 171 7.15 -15.04 -1.80
C SER A 171 7.48 -13.65 -1.29
N LEU A 172 8.14 -12.80 -2.11
CA LEU A 172 8.47 -11.42 -1.77
C LEU A 172 7.21 -10.55 -1.68
N TYR A 173 6.24 -10.73 -2.58
CA TYR A 173 4.91 -10.11 -2.49
C TYR A 173 4.24 -10.48 -1.17
N THR A 174 4.17 -11.78 -0.85
CA THR A 174 3.59 -12.30 0.40
C THR A 174 4.29 -11.73 1.63
N ILE A 175 5.63 -11.68 1.66
CA ILE A 175 6.38 -11.10 2.78
C ILE A 175 6.13 -9.59 2.92
N ASN A 176 6.09 -8.85 1.81
CA ASN A 176 5.91 -7.40 1.82
C ASN A 176 4.45 -7.00 2.14
N GLU A 177 3.48 -7.88 1.91
CA GLU A 177 2.05 -7.66 2.21
C GLU A 177 1.60 -8.25 3.57
N LYS A 178 2.19 -9.37 4.02
CA LYS A 178 1.78 -10.13 5.22
C LYS A 178 2.75 -10.06 6.41
N VAL A 179 3.75 -9.17 6.40
CA VAL A 179 4.62 -8.89 7.57
C VAL A 179 4.39 -7.46 8.10
N PRO A 180 3.12 -7.05 8.22
CA PRO A 180 2.54 -6.75 9.53
C PRO A 180 2.09 -8.02 10.26
N PHE A 181 1.70 -7.94 11.54
CA PHE A 181 1.00 -9.06 12.17
C PHE A 181 -0.38 -9.20 11.51
N ASN A 182 -0.60 -10.22 10.69
CA ASN A 182 -1.81 -10.37 9.88
C ASN A 182 -2.40 -11.77 10.07
N ASP A 183 -3.00 -11.99 11.24
CA ASP A 183 -3.79 -13.18 11.55
C ASP A 183 -5.11 -13.12 10.77
N THR A 184 -5.27 -14.06 9.83
CA THR A 184 -6.45 -14.21 8.96
C THR A 184 -7.54 -15.09 9.57
N LYS A 185 -7.29 -15.69 10.74
CA LYS A 185 -8.21 -16.57 11.47
C LYS A 185 -8.81 -15.90 12.70
N ALA A 186 -8.08 -14.96 13.32
CA ALA A 186 -8.48 -14.18 14.47
C ALA A 186 -8.09 -12.71 14.26
N SER A 187 -8.85 -12.02 13.39
CA SER A 187 -8.61 -10.65 12.92
C SER A 187 -8.42 -9.62 14.04
N ASP A 188 -8.97 -9.86 15.22
CA ASP A 188 -8.91 -8.95 16.37
C ASP A 188 -7.47 -8.77 16.87
N PHE A 189 -6.61 -9.79 16.76
CA PHE A 189 -5.20 -9.67 17.10
C PHE A 189 -4.43 -8.73 16.16
N ASN A 190 -4.97 -8.43 14.97
CA ASN A 190 -4.39 -7.41 14.09
C ASN A 190 -4.53 -5.99 14.66
N ALA A 191 -5.32 -5.80 15.72
CA ALA A 191 -5.33 -4.58 16.52
C ALA A 191 -4.03 -4.35 17.32
N LEU A 192 -3.16 -5.37 17.44
CA LEU A 192 -1.83 -5.25 18.07
C LEU A 192 -0.77 -4.61 17.16
N ASN A 193 -1.05 -4.41 15.87
CA ASN A 193 -0.15 -3.69 14.96
C ASN A 193 -0.02 -2.23 15.37
N VAL A 194 1.20 -1.80 15.70
CA VAL A 194 1.51 -0.38 15.93
C VAL A 194 1.41 0.39 14.60
N PRO A 195 0.48 1.35 14.44
CA PRO A 195 0.39 2.13 13.21
C PRO A 195 1.62 3.03 13.04
N LEU A 196 2.06 3.27 11.81
CA LEU A 196 3.11 4.26 11.55
C LEU A 196 2.66 5.64 12.04
N HIS A 197 3.57 6.37 12.69
CA HIS A 197 3.28 7.71 13.21
C HIS A 197 4.28 8.74 12.70
N ASN A 198 3.81 9.67 11.87
CA ASN A 198 4.58 10.77 11.29
C ASN A 198 4.09 12.12 11.84
N ARG A 199 4.83 12.65 12.82
CA ARG A 199 4.57 13.94 13.49
C ARG A 199 4.28 15.08 12.51
N ARG A 200 5.05 15.20 11.42
CA ARG A 200 4.89 16.26 10.42
C ARG A 200 3.57 16.12 9.65
N HIS A 201 3.15 14.90 9.34
CA HIS A 201 1.86 14.65 8.71
C HIS A 201 0.70 15.01 9.65
N GLN A 202 0.77 14.62 10.93
CA GLN A 202 -0.30 14.90 11.91
C GLN A 202 -0.41 16.40 12.23
N LEU A 203 0.72 17.13 12.28
CA LEU A 203 0.70 18.59 12.43
C LEU A 203 0.02 19.29 11.25
N LYS A 204 0.30 18.89 9.99
CA LYS A 204 -0.42 19.42 8.82
C LYS A 204 -1.91 19.01 8.83
N ALA A 205 -2.25 17.80 9.29
CA ALA A 205 -3.64 17.38 9.43
C ALA A 205 -4.41 18.30 10.41
N ARG A 206 -3.82 18.61 11.57
CA ARG A 206 -4.40 19.53 12.56
C ARG A 206 -4.51 20.96 12.03
N GLU A 207 -3.49 21.44 11.31
CA GLU A 207 -3.50 22.76 10.66
C GLU A 207 -4.67 22.90 9.68
N LEU A 208 -4.83 21.93 8.77
CA LEU A 208 -5.92 21.92 7.80
C LEU A 208 -7.30 21.72 8.44
N ALA A 209 -7.41 20.90 9.49
CA ALA A 209 -8.64 20.78 10.26
C ALA A 209 -9.03 22.10 10.95
N GLY A 210 -8.05 22.87 11.45
CA GLY A 210 -8.28 24.20 12.01
C GLY A 210 -8.73 25.23 10.96
N GLN A 211 -8.15 25.20 9.76
CA GLN A 211 -8.60 26.02 8.63
C GLN A 211 -10.04 25.65 8.22
N ALA A 212 -10.34 24.34 8.12
CA ALA A 212 -11.68 23.85 7.79
C ALA A 212 -12.73 24.22 8.84
N LEU A 213 -12.38 24.16 10.13
CA LEU A 213 -13.23 24.63 11.23
C LEU A 213 -13.57 26.12 11.06
N ALA A 214 -12.58 26.97 10.84
CA ALA A 214 -12.80 28.41 10.65
C ALA A 214 -13.71 28.71 9.45
N PHE A 215 -13.58 27.99 8.33
CA PHE A 215 -14.48 28.15 7.18
C PHE A 215 -15.90 27.64 7.43
N VAL A 216 -16.09 26.62 8.29
CA VAL A 216 -17.43 26.19 8.72
C VAL A 216 -18.03 27.17 9.73
N GLN A 217 -17.24 27.84 10.58
CA GLN A 217 -17.71 28.93 11.44
C GLN A 217 -18.18 30.16 10.62
N ASP A 218 -17.42 30.55 9.59
CA ASP A 218 -17.85 31.54 8.59
C ASP A 218 -19.20 31.14 7.95
N LEU A 219 -19.32 29.89 7.50
CA LEU A 219 -20.52 29.35 6.85
C LEU A 219 -21.72 29.33 7.80
N VAL A 220 -21.56 28.81 9.02
CA VAL A 220 -22.59 28.73 10.07
C VAL A 220 -23.11 30.12 10.41
N THR A 221 -22.21 31.08 10.66
CA THR A 221 -22.59 32.47 10.94
C THR A 221 -23.39 33.08 9.79
N SER A 222 -22.94 32.85 8.55
CA SER A 222 -23.59 33.38 7.35
C SER A 222 -24.96 32.73 7.09
N LEU A 223 -25.11 31.43 7.38
CA LEU A 223 -26.37 30.68 7.25
C LEU A 223 -27.39 31.11 8.31
N LEU A 224 -26.98 31.24 9.57
CA LEU A 224 -27.83 31.74 10.66
C LEU A 224 -28.40 33.11 10.30
N ASN A 225 -27.55 34.03 9.82
CA ASN A 225 -27.95 35.35 9.36
C ASN A 225 -28.95 35.25 8.18
N PHE A 226 -28.63 34.48 7.14
CA PHE A 226 -29.49 34.34 5.97
C PHE A 226 -30.89 33.83 6.31
N HIS A 227 -31.01 32.77 7.11
CA HIS A 227 -32.31 32.23 7.53
C HIS A 227 -33.08 33.21 8.42
N THR A 228 -32.39 33.88 9.36
CA THR A 228 -33.00 34.85 10.29
C THR A 228 -33.50 36.11 9.58
N TYR A 229 -32.76 36.65 8.61
CA TYR A 229 -33.24 37.81 7.83
C TYR A 229 -34.30 37.40 6.80
N THR A 230 -34.27 36.17 6.28
CA THR A 230 -35.38 35.62 5.48
C THR A 230 -36.66 35.52 6.31
N GLU A 231 -36.58 35.06 7.57
CA GLU A 231 -37.72 35.01 8.51
C GLU A 231 -38.36 36.39 8.67
N GLN A 232 -37.53 37.40 8.94
CA GLN A 232 -37.98 38.79 9.07
C GLN A 232 -38.63 39.29 7.76
N ARG A 233 -38.04 39.02 6.59
CA ARG A 233 -38.59 39.52 5.31
C ARG A 233 -39.97 38.90 5.00
N VAL A 234 -40.17 37.63 5.32
CA VAL A 234 -41.46 36.92 5.18
C VAL A 234 -42.56 37.55 6.07
N GLN A 235 -42.18 38.31 7.11
CA GLN A 235 -43.08 39.10 7.96
C GLN A 235 -43.22 40.58 7.51
N ILE A 236 -42.59 40.98 6.41
CA ILE A 236 -42.54 42.38 5.90
C ILE A 236 -43.13 42.51 4.49
N PHE A 237 -42.93 41.52 3.63
CA PHE A 237 -43.33 41.56 2.22
C PHE A 237 -43.86 40.19 1.77
N PRO A 238 -44.95 40.11 0.97
CA PRO A 238 -45.63 41.21 0.27
C PRO A 238 -46.58 42.05 1.14
N ILE A 239 -46.82 41.64 2.39
CA ILE A 239 -47.64 42.33 3.39
C ILE A 239 -46.81 42.43 4.68
N ASP A 240 -46.79 43.59 5.33
CA ASP A 240 -46.14 43.74 6.63
C ASP A 240 -47.08 43.28 7.74
N SER A 241 -46.61 42.33 8.56
CA SER A 241 -47.32 41.79 9.73
C SER A 241 -47.71 42.81 10.80
N ALA A 242 -47.15 44.03 10.76
CA ALA A 242 -47.55 45.15 11.60
C ALA A 242 -48.77 45.93 11.05
N ILE A 243 -49.22 45.62 9.82
CA ILE A 243 -50.33 46.28 9.13
C ILE A 243 -51.51 45.32 8.92
N ASP A 244 -51.25 44.10 8.46
CA ASP A 244 -52.26 43.07 8.19
C ASP A 244 -51.70 41.65 8.35
N VAL A 245 -52.57 40.64 8.42
CA VAL A 245 -52.21 39.24 8.71
C VAL A 245 -51.56 38.57 7.50
N ILE A 246 -50.26 38.28 7.61
CA ILE A 246 -49.51 37.50 6.60
C ILE A 246 -50.13 36.11 6.37
N SER A 247 -49.95 35.55 5.17
CA SER A 247 -50.61 34.31 4.74
C SER A 247 -50.32 33.10 5.66
N PRO A 248 -51.24 32.13 5.80
CA PRO A 248 -50.99 30.91 6.59
C PRO A 248 -49.78 30.10 6.10
N LEU A 249 -49.41 30.23 4.82
CA LEU A 249 -48.16 29.70 4.28
C LEU A 249 -46.96 30.40 4.93
N ASN A 250 -46.92 31.73 4.89
CA ASN A 250 -45.79 32.53 5.34
C ASN A 250 -45.65 32.55 6.86
N GLN A 251 -46.76 32.47 7.62
CA GLN A 251 -46.73 32.18 9.06
C GLN A 251 -45.99 30.87 9.35
N LYS A 252 -46.33 29.79 8.63
CA LYS A 252 -45.72 28.48 8.80
C LYS A 252 -44.27 28.43 8.28
N PHE A 253 -43.95 29.17 7.24
CA PHE A 253 -42.59 29.32 6.72
C PHE A 253 -41.71 30.04 7.75
N SER A 254 -42.16 31.18 8.27
CA SER A 254 -41.48 31.94 9.32
C SER A 254 -41.28 31.09 10.58
N HIS A 255 -42.29 30.31 11.02
CA HIS A 255 -42.14 29.40 12.15
C HIS A 255 -41.05 28.34 11.93
N TYR A 256 -40.94 27.75 10.74
CA TYR A 256 -39.85 26.83 10.44
C TYR A 256 -38.49 27.53 10.30
N LEU A 257 -38.43 28.75 9.74
CA LEU A 257 -37.19 29.52 9.73
C LEU A 257 -36.71 29.86 11.15
N HIS A 258 -37.63 30.09 12.10
CA HIS A 258 -37.28 30.32 13.51
C HIS A 258 -36.53 29.14 14.14
N GLU A 259 -36.80 27.90 13.69
CA GLU A 259 -36.08 26.71 14.16
C GLU A 259 -34.61 26.65 13.71
N ASN A 260 -34.18 27.49 12.74
CA ASN A 260 -32.92 27.30 11.98
C ASN A 260 -31.68 27.08 12.86
N ALA A 261 -31.57 27.78 13.99
CA ALA A 261 -30.42 27.70 14.87
C ALA A 261 -30.17 26.29 15.44
N SER A 262 -31.23 25.48 15.59
CA SER A 262 -31.15 24.09 16.05
C SER A 262 -30.53 23.13 15.02
N TYR A 263 -30.57 23.49 13.74
CA TYR A 263 -30.00 22.70 12.64
C TYR A 263 -28.63 23.23 12.17
N VAL A 264 -28.42 24.55 12.24
CA VAL A 264 -27.21 25.20 11.71
C VAL A 264 -26.06 25.22 12.72
N ARG A 265 -26.31 25.47 14.01
CA ARG A 265 -25.23 25.52 15.04
C ARG A 265 -24.49 24.19 15.23
N PRO A 266 -25.14 23.00 15.21
CA PRO A 266 -24.41 21.73 15.38
C PRO A 266 -23.34 21.46 14.32
N LEU A 267 -23.38 22.13 13.16
CA LEU A 267 -22.34 22.03 12.13
C LEU A 267 -20.97 22.52 12.64
N GLU A 268 -20.96 23.58 13.46
CA GLU A 268 -19.74 24.10 14.10
C GLU A 268 -19.24 23.13 15.17
N GLU A 269 -20.13 22.65 16.04
CA GLU A 269 -19.81 21.68 17.11
C GLU A 269 -19.21 20.38 16.54
N GLY A 270 -19.78 19.85 15.46
CA GLY A 270 -19.26 18.66 14.78
C GLY A 270 -17.86 18.87 14.19
N MET A 271 -17.57 20.05 13.65
CA MET A 271 -16.22 20.40 13.17
C MET A 271 -15.23 20.67 14.30
N LEU A 272 -15.70 21.20 15.44
CA LEU A 272 -14.87 21.43 16.61
C LEU A 272 -14.41 20.10 17.22
N LEU A 273 -15.34 19.16 17.45
CA LEU A 273 -15.03 17.79 17.90
C LEU A 273 -14.05 17.08 16.94
N LEU A 274 -14.25 17.26 15.63
CA LEU A 274 -13.32 16.78 14.60
C LEU A 274 -11.91 17.38 14.77
N PHE A 275 -11.79 18.70 14.85
CA PHE A 275 -10.51 19.38 15.05
C PHE A 275 -9.82 19.00 16.36
N GLU A 276 -10.56 18.89 17.46
CA GLU A 276 -10.01 18.50 18.76
C GLU A 276 -9.48 17.06 18.78
N SER A 277 -10.12 16.14 18.07
CA SER A 277 -9.65 14.75 17.94
C SER A 277 -8.32 14.61 17.19
N ILE A 278 -7.99 15.54 16.29
CA ILE A 278 -6.79 15.50 15.44
C ILE A 278 -5.62 16.15 16.20
N THR A 279 -4.87 15.34 16.95
CA THR A 279 -3.75 15.79 17.80
C THR A 279 -2.38 15.41 17.22
N GLU A 280 -1.29 15.95 17.80
CA GLU A 280 0.06 15.44 17.54
C GLU A 280 0.26 13.98 18.03
N GLY A 281 -0.63 13.48 18.88
CA GLY A 281 -0.56 12.12 19.42
C GLY A 281 -1.08 11.04 18.47
N THR A 282 -2.13 11.37 17.72
CA THR A 282 -2.99 10.46 16.94
C THR A 282 -2.40 10.02 15.61
N VAL A 283 -3.13 9.14 14.90
CA VAL A 283 -2.92 8.84 13.48
C VAL A 283 -4.21 9.15 12.74
N THR A 284 -4.20 10.19 11.92
CA THR A 284 -5.36 10.74 11.19
C THR A 284 -5.45 10.13 9.79
N VAL A 285 -6.45 9.27 9.57
CA VAL A 285 -6.88 8.69 8.28
C VAL A 285 -8.42 8.53 8.32
N LEU A 286 -9.12 8.30 7.20
CA LEU A 286 -10.59 8.28 7.19
C LEU A 286 -11.19 7.23 8.15
N GLU A 287 -10.48 6.12 8.33
CA GLU A 287 -10.81 5.02 9.24
C GLU A 287 -10.75 5.46 10.72
N THR A 288 -9.83 6.34 11.11
CA THR A 288 -9.61 6.72 12.51
C THR A 288 -10.36 7.98 12.93
N VAL A 289 -10.88 8.75 11.97
CA VAL A 289 -11.49 10.07 12.19
C VAL A 289 -13.00 9.92 12.47
N VAL A 290 -13.32 9.25 13.58
CA VAL A 290 -14.71 8.93 14.01
C VAL A 290 -15.59 10.18 14.14
N GLN A 291 -15.01 11.32 14.54
CA GLN A 291 -15.76 12.57 14.72
C GLN A 291 -16.29 13.19 13.41
N LEU A 292 -15.74 12.80 12.25
CA LEU A 292 -16.30 13.21 10.95
C LEU A 292 -17.74 12.70 10.75
N LYS A 293 -18.11 11.59 11.41
CA LYS A 293 -19.49 11.09 11.41
C LYS A 293 -20.46 12.05 12.09
N ILE A 294 -20.12 12.62 13.24
CA ILE A 294 -20.98 13.57 13.96
C ILE A 294 -21.22 14.81 13.09
N PHE A 295 -20.18 15.36 12.47
CA PHE A 295 -20.33 16.44 11.49
C PHE A 295 -21.23 16.03 10.30
N SER A 296 -21.07 14.82 9.76
CA SER A 296 -21.90 14.30 8.65
C SER A 296 -23.37 14.12 9.02
N GLU A 297 -23.66 13.72 10.25
CA GLU A 297 -25.02 13.57 10.79
C GLU A 297 -25.66 14.95 11.03
N HIS A 298 -24.91 15.91 11.59
CA HIS A 298 -25.36 17.30 11.72
C HIS A 298 -25.59 17.97 10.35
N PHE A 299 -24.70 17.75 9.38
CA PHE A 299 -24.88 18.24 8.00
C PHE A 299 -26.09 17.59 7.33
N THR A 300 -26.32 16.29 7.56
CA THR A 300 -27.52 15.58 7.08
C THR A 300 -28.80 16.17 7.67
N SER A 301 -28.80 16.51 8.97
CA SER A 301 -29.91 17.19 9.64
C SER A 301 -30.18 18.56 9.01
N TYR A 302 -29.15 19.38 8.80
CA TYR A 302 -29.27 20.68 8.16
C TYR A 302 -29.80 20.61 6.71
N VAL A 303 -29.35 19.66 5.90
CA VAL A 303 -29.90 19.49 4.54
C VAL A 303 -31.36 19.01 4.59
N SER A 304 -31.72 18.16 5.55
CA SER A 304 -33.11 17.74 5.76
C SER A 304 -34.00 18.91 6.17
N PHE A 305 -33.47 19.86 6.95
CA PHE A 305 -34.11 21.16 7.22
C PHE A 305 -34.27 22.01 5.96
N LEU A 306 -33.24 22.14 5.11
CA LEU A 306 -33.37 22.83 3.82
C LEU A 306 -34.47 22.20 2.93
N GLN A 307 -34.56 20.87 2.92
CA GLN A 307 -35.59 20.13 2.18
C GLN A 307 -37.00 20.33 2.80
N LYS A 308 -37.12 20.45 4.13
CA LYS A 308 -38.35 20.80 4.85
C LYS A 308 -38.86 22.19 4.49
N ILE A 309 -37.98 23.19 4.41
CA ILE A 309 -38.39 24.59 4.18
C ILE A 309 -38.54 24.96 2.70
N LEU A 310 -37.82 24.30 1.78
CA LEU A 310 -37.82 24.65 0.35
C LEU A 310 -39.23 24.78 -0.25
N PRO A 311 -40.20 23.87 -0.06
CA PRO A 311 -41.56 24.02 -0.60
C PRO A 311 -42.29 25.29 -0.14
N TYR A 312 -41.98 25.79 1.06
CA TYR A 312 -42.55 27.02 1.60
C TYR A 312 -41.84 28.25 1.03
N GLN A 313 -40.51 28.23 0.94
CA GLN A 313 -39.73 29.30 0.32
C GLN A 313 -40.10 29.55 -1.14
N LEU A 314 -40.34 28.47 -1.90
CA LEU A 314 -40.75 28.55 -3.28
C LEU A 314 -42.16 29.15 -3.42
N LYS A 315 -43.11 28.68 -2.60
CA LYS A 315 -44.47 29.23 -2.58
C LYS A 315 -44.54 30.66 -2.05
N SER A 316 -43.66 31.07 -1.15
CA SER A 316 -43.52 32.47 -0.71
C SER A 316 -43.15 33.38 -1.88
N LEU A 317 -42.24 32.94 -2.77
CA LEU A 317 -41.91 33.66 -4.00
C LEU A 317 -43.04 33.63 -5.04
N GLU A 318 -43.88 32.59 -5.06
CA GLU A 318 -45.10 32.52 -5.87
C GLU A 318 -46.18 33.50 -5.36
N GLU A 319 -46.41 33.58 -4.04
CA GLU A 319 -47.30 34.56 -3.41
C GLU A 319 -46.81 36.01 -3.61
N GLU A 320 -45.51 36.26 -3.47
CA GLU A 320 -44.90 37.55 -3.83
C GLU A 320 -45.10 37.91 -5.30
N SER A 321 -45.07 36.91 -6.20
CA SER A 321 -45.28 37.08 -7.64
C SER A 321 -46.75 37.25 -8.05
N ALA A 322 -47.68 36.86 -7.17
CA ALA A 322 -49.11 37.07 -7.32
C ALA A 322 -49.61 38.36 -6.63
N SER A 323 -48.75 39.04 -5.87
CA SER A 323 -49.06 40.30 -5.20
C SER A 323 -49.38 41.41 -6.19
N PRO A 324 -50.40 42.27 -5.94
CA PRO A 324 -50.64 43.48 -6.72
C PRO A 324 -49.47 44.48 -6.75
N LEU A 325 -48.50 44.33 -5.84
CA LEU A 325 -47.26 45.12 -5.80
C LEU A 325 -46.16 44.58 -6.73
N CYS A 326 -46.35 43.40 -7.34
CA CYS A 326 -45.34 42.77 -8.20
C CYS A 326 -45.39 43.35 -9.62
N THR A 327 -44.27 43.92 -10.06
CA THR A 327 -44.08 44.33 -11.47
C THR A 327 -43.53 43.17 -12.30
N ALA A 328 -43.72 43.18 -13.62
CA ALA A 328 -43.20 42.10 -14.48
C ALA A 328 -41.67 41.86 -14.34
N PRO A 329 -40.81 42.89 -14.18
CA PRO A 329 -39.39 42.68 -13.83
C PRO A 329 -39.18 41.98 -12.48
N LEU A 330 -39.95 42.33 -11.44
CA LEU A 330 -39.90 41.64 -10.14
C LEU A 330 -40.35 40.18 -10.24
N GLN A 331 -41.39 39.90 -11.02
CA GLN A 331 -41.86 38.53 -11.29
C GLN A 331 -40.78 37.68 -11.96
N GLU A 332 -40.03 38.25 -12.91
CA GLU A 332 -38.89 37.57 -13.55
C GLU A 332 -37.77 37.26 -12.54
N ARG A 333 -37.37 38.25 -11.72
CA ARG A 333 -36.36 38.03 -10.66
C ARG A 333 -36.82 37.00 -9.62
N ASN A 334 -38.11 36.98 -9.26
CA ASN A 334 -38.68 35.93 -8.41
C ASN A 334 -38.56 34.54 -9.04
N LEU A 335 -38.79 34.42 -10.36
CA LEU A 335 -38.67 33.16 -11.10
C LEU A 335 -37.19 32.70 -11.26
N GLU A 336 -36.22 33.61 -11.26
CA GLU A 336 -34.80 33.28 -11.10
C GLU A 336 -34.49 32.77 -9.70
N LEU A 337 -34.84 33.52 -8.65
CA LEU A 337 -34.60 33.11 -7.25
C LEU A 337 -35.28 31.77 -6.91
N HIS A 338 -36.49 31.53 -7.42
CA HIS A 338 -37.19 30.25 -7.29
C HIS A 338 -36.44 29.08 -7.96
N ARG A 339 -35.68 29.33 -9.04
CA ARG A 339 -34.75 28.35 -9.62
C ARG A 339 -33.48 28.23 -8.78
N ASP A 340 -32.96 29.33 -8.25
CA ASP A 340 -31.71 29.35 -7.45
C ASP A 340 -31.84 28.63 -6.12
N MET A 341 -32.95 28.79 -5.38
CA MET A 341 -33.17 28.06 -4.13
C MET A 341 -33.24 26.54 -4.37
N LYS A 342 -33.88 26.09 -5.46
CA LYS A 342 -33.85 24.68 -5.87
C LYS A 342 -32.43 24.19 -6.18
N ARG A 343 -31.63 24.99 -6.90
CA ARG A 343 -30.22 24.67 -7.19
C ARG A 343 -29.37 24.61 -5.91
N MET A 344 -29.57 25.54 -4.98
CA MET A 344 -28.85 25.62 -3.71
C MET A 344 -29.13 24.40 -2.83
N THR A 345 -30.41 24.05 -2.59
CA THR A 345 -30.76 22.85 -1.81
C THR A 345 -30.24 21.56 -2.45
N ALA A 346 -30.26 21.45 -3.79
CA ALA A 346 -29.69 20.30 -4.49
C ALA A 346 -28.16 20.22 -4.38
N ALA A 347 -27.44 21.36 -4.39
CA ALA A 347 -26.00 21.38 -4.18
C ALA A 347 -25.62 20.95 -2.74
N PHE A 348 -26.38 21.39 -1.74
CA PHE A 348 -26.24 20.93 -0.37
C PHE A 348 -26.52 19.41 -0.22
N ASP A 349 -27.54 18.86 -0.87
CA ASP A 349 -27.82 17.41 -0.82
C ASP A 349 -26.77 16.55 -1.55
N LYS A 350 -26.20 17.06 -2.65
CA LYS A 350 -25.03 16.46 -3.31
C LYS A 350 -23.79 16.45 -2.38
N LEU A 351 -23.53 17.54 -1.66
CA LEU A 351 -22.46 17.61 -0.66
C LEU A 351 -22.69 16.63 0.50
N LYS A 352 -23.90 16.58 1.06
CA LYS A 352 -24.32 15.63 2.10
C LYS A 352 -23.98 14.20 1.67
N THR A 353 -24.38 13.81 0.46
CA THR A 353 -24.13 12.46 -0.07
C THR A 353 -22.65 12.09 -0.03
N TYR A 354 -21.75 12.97 -0.49
CA TYR A 354 -20.32 12.69 -0.48
C TYR A 354 -19.68 12.78 0.91
N ILE A 355 -20.14 13.67 1.78
CA ILE A 355 -19.66 13.77 3.18
C ILE A 355 -20.08 12.53 3.97
N SER A 356 -21.28 11.99 3.76
CA SER A 356 -21.73 10.71 4.34
C SER A 356 -20.92 9.52 3.86
N LEU A 357 -20.56 9.48 2.56
CA LEU A 357 -19.64 8.48 2.03
C LEU A 357 -18.23 8.62 2.62
N LEU A 358 -17.72 9.85 2.80
CA LEU A 358 -16.39 10.09 3.38
C LEU A 358 -16.32 9.73 4.88
N ALA A 359 -17.43 9.82 5.61
CA ALA A 359 -17.53 9.45 7.02
C ALA A 359 -17.66 7.93 7.26
N LEU A 360 -18.18 7.17 6.29
CA LEU A 360 -18.48 5.74 6.42
C LEU A 360 -17.31 4.88 6.93
N PRO A 361 -16.07 4.99 6.41
CA PRO A 361 -14.92 4.19 6.84
C PRO A 361 -14.64 4.21 8.35
N SER A 362 -15.03 5.29 9.03
CA SER A 362 -14.80 5.46 10.48
C SER A 362 -15.72 4.62 11.38
N THR A 363 -16.81 4.05 10.83
CA THR A 363 -17.74 3.17 11.58
C THR A 363 -18.18 1.92 10.82
N ASN A 364 -18.04 1.88 9.50
CA ASN A 364 -18.09 0.66 8.69
C ASN A 364 -16.96 0.67 7.65
N PRO A 365 -15.79 0.08 8.00
CA PRO A 365 -14.65 -0.06 7.09
C PRO A 365 -14.93 -0.69 5.73
N GLU A 366 -15.89 -1.63 5.67
CA GLU A 366 -16.24 -2.35 4.44
C GLU A 366 -17.26 -1.56 3.59
N GLY A 367 -17.89 -0.54 4.17
CA GLY A 367 -18.93 0.27 3.53
C GLY A 367 -18.45 1.17 2.40
N LEU A 368 -17.14 1.36 2.22
CA LEU A 368 -16.57 2.11 1.11
C LEU A 368 -15.16 1.62 0.74
N LEU A 369 -14.97 1.18 -0.51
CA LEU A 369 -13.67 0.76 -1.02
C LEU A 369 -12.68 1.93 -1.09
N ARG A 370 -11.46 1.72 -0.57
CA ARG A 370 -10.33 2.69 -0.55
C ARG A 370 -10.01 3.31 -1.92
N ALA A 371 -10.21 2.57 -3.01
CA ALA A 371 -10.04 3.07 -4.38
C ALA A 371 -10.99 4.23 -4.73
N ASN A 372 -12.18 4.30 -4.11
CA ASN A 372 -13.18 5.32 -4.38
C ASN A 372 -12.96 6.61 -3.58
N TYR A 373 -12.15 6.57 -2.52
CA TYR A 373 -11.88 7.71 -1.62
C TYR A 373 -11.42 8.96 -2.40
N GLY A 374 -10.42 8.83 -3.29
CA GLY A 374 -9.92 9.95 -4.08
C GLY A 374 -10.96 10.54 -5.04
N SER A 375 -11.83 9.68 -5.60
CA SER A 375 -12.95 10.10 -6.43
C SER A 375 -13.97 10.92 -5.62
N ILE A 376 -14.32 10.47 -4.42
CA ILE A 376 -15.24 11.17 -3.50
C ILE A 376 -14.66 12.52 -3.07
N LEU A 377 -13.37 12.61 -2.73
CA LEU A 377 -12.70 13.89 -2.43
C LEU A 377 -12.76 14.85 -3.63
N THR A 378 -12.51 14.35 -4.84
CA THR A 378 -12.61 15.15 -6.08
C THR A 378 -14.04 15.64 -6.31
N GLN A 379 -15.03 14.80 -6.05
CA GLN A 379 -16.45 15.14 -6.15
C GLN A 379 -16.91 16.14 -5.07
N ILE A 380 -16.35 16.10 -3.86
CA ILE A 380 -16.58 17.13 -2.83
C ILE A 380 -16.01 18.48 -3.31
N SER A 381 -14.78 18.49 -3.84
CA SER A 381 -14.17 19.71 -4.40
C SER A 381 -15.05 20.33 -5.50
N GLY A 382 -15.47 19.52 -6.47
CA GLY A 382 -16.37 19.98 -7.55
C GLY A 382 -17.76 20.41 -7.06
N ALA A 383 -18.30 19.78 -6.01
CA ALA A 383 -19.57 20.17 -5.41
C ALA A 383 -19.48 21.47 -4.59
N LEU A 384 -18.35 21.74 -3.93
CA LEU A 384 -18.08 23.02 -3.25
C LEU A 384 -17.96 24.18 -4.25
N HIS A 385 -17.23 23.98 -5.37
CA HIS A 385 -17.19 24.98 -6.45
C HIS A 385 -18.58 25.22 -7.06
N GLY A 386 -19.35 24.16 -7.31
CA GLY A 386 -20.74 24.29 -7.79
C GLY A 386 -21.65 25.04 -6.81
N LEU A 387 -21.51 24.82 -5.49
CA LEU A 387 -22.25 25.57 -4.47
C LEU A 387 -21.87 27.06 -4.46
N HIS A 388 -20.57 27.38 -4.54
CA HIS A 388 -20.10 28.76 -4.66
C HIS A 388 -20.71 29.49 -5.87
N ASP A 389 -20.70 28.86 -7.04
CA ASP A 389 -21.20 29.48 -8.27
C ASP A 389 -22.73 29.67 -8.24
N ILE A 390 -23.47 28.76 -7.60
CA ILE A 390 -24.91 28.92 -7.35
C ILE A 390 -25.18 30.06 -6.36
N LEU A 391 -24.44 30.15 -5.25
CA LEU A 391 -24.58 31.24 -4.27
C LEU A 391 -24.25 32.61 -4.87
N LYS A 392 -23.24 32.68 -5.75
CA LYS A 392 -22.85 33.89 -6.48
C LYS A 392 -23.97 34.40 -7.39
N GLU A 393 -24.58 33.52 -8.18
CA GLU A 393 -25.71 33.88 -9.05
C GLU A 393 -26.97 34.21 -8.22
N LEU A 394 -27.24 33.47 -7.14
CA LEU A 394 -28.31 33.76 -6.18
C LEU A 394 -28.16 35.17 -5.59
N SER A 395 -26.96 35.53 -5.12
CA SER A 395 -26.67 36.85 -4.56
C SER A 395 -26.92 37.96 -5.58
N LYS A 396 -26.49 37.76 -6.84
CA LYS A 396 -26.68 38.69 -7.96
C LYS A 396 -28.15 38.87 -8.33
N HIS A 397 -28.93 37.80 -8.47
CA HIS A 397 -30.37 37.91 -8.73
C HIS A 397 -31.11 38.57 -7.56
N TYR A 398 -30.67 38.32 -6.32
CA TYR A 398 -31.21 39.00 -5.14
C TYR A 398 -30.86 40.50 -5.15
N THR A 399 -29.66 40.90 -5.56
CA THR A 399 -29.31 42.33 -5.71
C THR A 399 -30.26 43.03 -6.67
N HIS A 400 -30.48 42.46 -7.86
CA HIS A 400 -31.40 43.04 -8.84
C HIS A 400 -32.84 43.11 -8.33
N LYS A 401 -33.31 42.09 -7.60
CA LYS A 401 -34.62 42.13 -6.92
C LYS A 401 -34.68 43.23 -5.87
N ALA A 402 -33.69 43.33 -4.99
CA ALA A 402 -33.66 44.30 -3.90
C ALA A 402 -33.68 45.75 -4.44
N THR A 403 -32.96 46.04 -5.53
CA THR A 403 -33.04 47.36 -6.20
C THR A 403 -34.43 47.65 -6.74
N LEU A 404 -35.04 46.70 -7.47
CA LEU A 404 -36.41 46.86 -7.98
C LEU A 404 -37.46 47.00 -6.86
N GLU A 405 -37.24 46.37 -5.70
CA GLU A 405 -38.08 46.56 -4.51
C GLU A 405 -37.84 47.91 -3.82
N GLN A 406 -36.61 48.45 -3.87
CA GLN A 406 -36.30 49.77 -3.31
C GLN A 406 -37.00 50.90 -4.08
N ASP A 407 -37.27 50.72 -5.37
CA ASP A 407 -37.96 51.69 -6.24
C ASP A 407 -39.50 51.65 -6.15
N LEU A 408 -40.09 50.67 -5.44
CA LEU A 408 -41.54 50.60 -5.26
C LEU A 408 -42.06 51.76 -4.37
N PRO A 409 -43.20 52.40 -4.70
CA PRO A 409 -43.82 53.41 -3.84
C PRO A 409 -44.21 52.90 -2.44
N SER A 410 -44.36 51.59 -2.28
CA SER A 410 -44.67 50.90 -1.01
C SER A 410 -43.42 50.45 -0.23
N ALA A 411 -42.21 50.79 -0.66
CA ALA A 411 -40.97 50.27 -0.11
C ALA A 411 -40.63 50.86 1.28
N THR A 412 -41.04 50.16 2.35
CA THR A 412 -40.77 50.57 3.73
C THR A 412 -39.27 50.54 4.07
N VAL A 413 -38.81 51.42 4.98
CA VAL A 413 -37.41 51.41 5.46
C VAL A 413 -37.03 50.04 6.04
N LYS A 414 -37.97 49.41 6.76
CA LYS A 414 -37.86 48.05 7.31
C LYS A 414 -37.53 47.02 6.22
N LEU A 415 -38.26 47.03 5.09
CA LEU A 415 -37.97 46.17 3.93
C LEU A 415 -36.57 46.44 3.35
N LYS A 416 -36.20 47.71 3.17
CA LYS A 416 -34.89 48.10 2.61
C LYS A 416 -33.75 47.56 3.50
N THR A 417 -33.79 47.82 4.80
CA THR A 417 -32.78 47.33 5.76
C THR A 417 -32.74 45.80 5.82
N THR A 418 -33.87 45.10 5.83
CA THR A 418 -33.86 43.62 5.83
C THR A 418 -33.31 43.06 4.51
N ASN A 419 -33.57 43.69 3.37
CA ASN A 419 -32.96 43.33 2.09
C ASN A 419 -31.43 43.53 2.11
N ASP A 420 -30.92 44.63 2.68
CA ASP A 420 -29.49 44.87 2.83
C ASP A 420 -28.82 43.82 3.75
N CYS A 421 -29.51 43.42 4.82
CA CYS A 421 -29.07 42.33 5.70
C CYS A 421 -29.04 40.96 5.00
N ILE A 422 -30.05 40.64 4.18
CA ILE A 422 -30.04 39.41 3.35
C ILE A 422 -28.90 39.46 2.34
N LEU A 423 -28.68 40.58 1.65
CA LEU A 423 -27.57 40.76 0.72
C LEU A 423 -26.21 40.57 1.39
N SER A 424 -26.01 41.18 2.57
CA SER A 424 -24.79 40.99 3.37
C SER A 424 -24.56 39.50 3.70
N SER A 425 -25.61 38.78 4.10
CA SER A 425 -25.54 37.34 4.38
C SER A 425 -25.26 36.48 3.13
N LEU A 426 -25.82 36.82 1.96
CA LEU A 426 -25.59 36.12 0.69
C LEU A 426 -24.16 36.34 0.17
N VAL A 427 -23.61 37.54 0.32
CA VAL A 427 -22.20 37.84 0.03
C VAL A 427 -21.28 37.08 0.98
N ALA A 428 -21.60 37.04 2.28
CA ALA A 428 -20.85 36.26 3.26
C ALA A 428 -20.88 34.75 2.97
N LEU A 429 -22.05 34.20 2.62
CA LEU A 429 -22.21 32.80 2.18
C LEU A 429 -21.40 32.47 0.93
N THR A 430 -21.45 33.35 -0.09
CA THR A 430 -20.68 33.19 -1.32
C THR A 430 -19.18 33.17 -1.01
N ASN A 431 -18.71 34.10 -0.18
CA ASN A 431 -17.31 34.16 0.25
C ASN A 431 -16.90 32.91 1.06
N ALA A 432 -17.73 32.43 1.99
CA ALA A 432 -17.46 31.22 2.77
C ALA A 432 -17.35 29.98 1.87
N ALA A 433 -18.32 29.77 0.96
CA ALA A 433 -18.28 28.68 -0.01
C ALA A 433 -17.07 28.76 -0.95
N GLY A 434 -16.70 29.97 -1.41
CA GLY A 434 -15.51 30.20 -2.24
C GLY A 434 -14.20 29.89 -1.50
N LYS A 435 -14.07 30.29 -0.23
CA LYS A 435 -12.95 29.90 0.65
C LYS A 435 -12.88 28.38 0.77
N MET A 436 -13.98 27.71 1.10
CA MET A 436 -14.04 26.25 1.27
C MET A 436 -13.65 25.50 -0.01
N ALA A 437 -14.19 25.91 -1.16
CA ALA A 437 -13.89 25.29 -2.45
C ALA A 437 -12.40 25.42 -2.83
N THR A 438 -11.85 26.62 -2.65
CA THR A 438 -10.42 26.93 -2.92
C THR A 438 -9.49 26.21 -1.95
N PHE A 439 -9.85 26.13 -0.66
CA PHE A 439 -9.11 25.36 0.34
C PHE A 439 -9.08 23.87 0.02
N PHE A 440 -10.22 23.31 -0.38
CA PHE A 440 -10.36 21.87 -0.64
C PHE A 440 -9.63 21.45 -1.91
N SER A 441 -9.70 22.23 -2.99
CA SER A 441 -8.94 21.99 -4.22
C SER A 441 -7.43 22.14 -3.99
N ASN A 442 -6.97 23.22 -3.34
CA ASN A 442 -5.54 23.43 -3.04
C ASN A 442 -4.91 22.38 -2.12
N ASN A 443 -5.72 21.63 -1.35
CA ASN A 443 -5.24 20.55 -0.48
C ASN A 443 -5.64 19.15 -0.94
N LEU A 444 -6.24 19.01 -2.13
CA LEU A 444 -6.74 17.73 -2.63
C LEU A 444 -5.63 16.66 -2.69
N ASP A 445 -4.43 17.00 -3.17
CA ASP A 445 -3.28 16.10 -3.20
C ASP A 445 -2.83 15.64 -1.80
N TYR A 446 -3.00 16.48 -0.77
CA TYR A 446 -2.72 16.10 0.60
C TYR A 446 -3.81 15.14 1.14
N PHE A 447 -5.08 15.41 0.85
CA PHE A 447 -6.19 14.52 1.20
C PHE A 447 -6.17 13.21 0.41
N MET A 448 -5.58 13.16 -0.78
CA MET A 448 -5.37 11.93 -1.55
C MET A 448 -4.13 11.15 -1.09
N SER A 449 -3.04 11.83 -0.71
CA SER A 449 -1.82 11.16 -0.23
C SER A 449 -1.93 10.63 1.21
N SER A 450 -2.80 11.21 2.06
CA SER A 450 -3.14 10.60 3.35
C SER A 450 -3.87 9.26 3.20
N LEU A 451 -4.55 9.01 2.06
CA LEU A 451 -5.19 7.72 1.78
C LEU A 451 -4.18 6.58 1.59
N SER A 452 -2.92 6.90 1.26
CA SER A 452 -1.82 5.93 1.10
C SER A 452 -0.96 5.79 2.36
N TYR A 453 -1.42 6.31 3.49
CA TYR A 453 -0.70 6.27 4.76
C TYR A 453 -0.74 4.84 5.35
N GLY A 454 0.39 4.13 5.21
CA GLY A 454 0.57 2.74 5.65
C GLY A 454 2.03 2.28 5.55
N PRO A 455 2.37 1.03 5.96
CA PRO A 455 3.74 0.52 5.93
C PRO A 455 4.36 0.54 4.52
N LYS A 456 5.34 1.43 4.31
CA LYS A 456 6.18 1.55 3.09
C LYS A 456 5.44 1.32 1.74
N GLY A 457 4.28 1.95 1.56
CA GLY A 457 3.52 1.90 0.31
C GLY A 457 2.55 0.72 0.16
N GLY A 458 2.45 -0.17 1.14
CA GLY A 458 1.41 -1.20 1.18
C GLY A 458 0.02 -0.62 1.43
N GLN A 459 -1.01 -1.13 0.74
CA GLN A 459 -2.41 -0.69 0.88
C GLN A 459 -3.10 -1.13 2.19
N GLY A 460 -2.32 -1.52 3.21
CA GLY A 460 -2.81 -2.12 4.45
C GLY A 460 -3.78 -1.23 5.22
N PHE A 461 -4.84 -1.84 5.74
CA PHE A 461 -5.87 -1.19 6.54
C PHE A 461 -5.32 -0.78 7.92
N ILE A 462 -5.55 0.46 8.35
CA ILE A 462 -5.26 0.89 9.73
C ILE A 462 -6.50 0.65 10.57
N ASN A 463 -6.45 -0.37 11.44
CA ASN A 463 -7.53 -0.65 12.36
C ASN A 463 -7.75 0.55 13.31
N PRO A 464 -8.97 1.13 13.39
CA PRO A 464 -9.25 2.24 14.30
C PRO A 464 -8.93 1.91 15.76
N LEU A 465 -9.13 0.65 16.16
CA LEU A 465 -8.80 0.14 17.49
C LEU A 465 -7.28 0.14 17.75
N SER A 466 -6.43 -0.16 16.75
CA SER A 466 -4.97 -0.13 16.96
C SER A 466 -4.43 1.29 17.06
N SER A 467 -5.02 2.25 16.35
CA SER A 467 -4.74 3.68 16.54
C SER A 467 -5.11 4.16 17.95
N ALA A 468 -6.29 3.78 18.44
CA ALA A 468 -6.75 4.12 19.78
C ALA A 468 -5.89 3.46 20.88
N MET A 469 -5.60 2.17 20.77
CA MET A 469 -4.74 1.43 21.71
C MET A 469 -3.31 1.98 21.71
N MET A 470 -2.73 2.27 20.53
CA MET A 470 -1.40 2.90 20.43
C MET A 470 -1.36 4.24 21.17
N LEU A 471 -2.39 5.09 21.03
CA LEU A 471 -2.45 6.35 21.75
C LEU A 471 -2.54 6.13 23.28
N GLN A 472 -3.37 5.20 23.74
CA GLN A 472 -3.47 4.87 25.16
C GLN A 472 -2.15 4.32 25.74
N TYR A 473 -1.46 3.43 25.01
CA TYR A 473 -0.15 2.92 25.43
C TYR A 473 0.93 4.02 25.41
N LYS A 474 0.92 4.92 24.41
CA LYS A 474 1.80 6.11 24.35
C LYS A 474 1.56 7.04 25.55
N GLN A 475 0.30 7.28 25.93
CA GLN A 475 -0.05 8.05 27.12
C GLN A 475 0.40 7.33 28.42
N LYS A 476 0.12 6.03 28.57
CA LYS A 476 0.52 5.23 29.74
C LYS A 476 2.04 5.18 29.92
N ALA A 477 2.78 5.01 28.82
CA ALA A 477 4.25 5.07 28.82
C ALA A 477 4.76 6.47 29.19
N ALA A 478 4.16 7.54 28.66
CA ALA A 478 4.53 8.91 29.03
C ALA A 478 4.23 9.24 30.50
N GLN A 479 3.10 8.74 31.04
CA GLN A 479 2.76 8.85 32.46
C GLN A 479 3.77 8.11 33.34
N TYR A 480 4.14 6.87 32.99
CA TYR A 480 5.16 6.09 33.69
C TYR A 480 6.53 6.78 33.67
N MET A 481 6.98 7.25 32.49
CA MET A 481 8.23 8.01 32.36
C MET A 481 8.20 9.38 33.05
N LYS A 482 7.02 9.97 33.27
CA LYS A 482 6.84 11.16 34.11
C LYS A 482 6.94 10.79 35.59
N ALA A 483 6.31 9.70 36.02
CA ALA A 483 6.39 9.22 37.40
C ALA A 483 7.84 8.91 37.81
N LEU A 484 8.60 8.19 36.97
CA LEU A 484 10.03 7.93 37.19
C LEU A 484 10.91 9.20 37.25
N LYS A 485 10.45 10.32 36.70
CA LYS A 485 11.13 11.63 36.73
C LYS A 485 10.58 12.58 37.79
N THR A 486 9.51 12.19 38.47
CA THR A 486 8.97 12.95 39.60
C THR A 486 9.82 12.58 40.80
N PRO A 487 10.43 13.54 41.53
CA PRO A 487 11.10 13.22 42.78
C PRO A 487 10.14 12.48 43.70
N CYS A 488 10.62 11.45 44.40
CA CYS A 488 9.87 10.94 45.55
C CYS A 488 9.63 12.12 46.50
N PRO A 489 8.41 12.35 46.99
CA PRO A 489 8.17 13.40 47.98
C PRO A 489 9.03 13.14 49.21
N ASP A 490 9.47 14.20 49.88
CA ASP A 490 10.36 14.12 51.04
C ASP A 490 9.74 13.28 52.16
N SER A 491 10.13 12.00 52.19
CA SER A 491 9.67 11.05 53.19
C SER A 491 10.52 11.21 54.43
N VAL A 492 9.87 11.55 55.55
CA VAL A 492 10.47 11.43 56.88
C VAL A 492 11.05 10.01 57.04
N PRO A 493 12.30 9.86 57.50
CA PRO A 493 12.90 8.54 57.77
C PRO A 493 12.00 7.72 58.69
N TYR A 494 11.90 6.41 58.46
CA TYR A 494 10.93 5.54 59.14
C TYR A 494 10.98 5.64 60.67
N GLU A 495 12.19 5.72 61.25
CA GLU A 495 12.39 5.87 62.69
C GLU A 495 11.84 7.20 63.24
N GLU A 496 12.08 8.30 62.52
CA GLU A 496 11.56 9.62 62.86
C GLU A 496 10.03 9.69 62.66
N ALA A 497 9.49 8.99 61.66
CA ALA A 497 8.04 8.84 61.49
C ALA A 497 7.39 8.07 62.66
N LEU A 498 8.07 7.07 63.23
CA LEU A 498 7.62 6.37 64.44
C LEU A 498 7.69 7.26 65.68
N VAL A 499 8.74 8.08 65.83
CA VAL A 499 8.85 9.08 66.91
C VAL A 499 7.74 10.13 66.79
N ASN A 500 7.56 10.72 65.61
CA ASN A 500 6.52 11.71 65.36
C ASN A 500 5.11 11.15 65.60
N ARG A 501 4.85 9.89 65.22
CA ARG A 501 3.59 9.20 65.57
C ARG A 501 3.40 9.07 67.09
N ARG A 502 4.45 8.75 67.85
CA ARG A 502 4.38 8.64 69.31
C ARG A 502 4.10 10.00 69.98
N VAL A 503 4.72 11.07 69.49
CA VAL A 503 4.48 12.46 69.95
C VAL A 503 3.06 12.93 69.59
N LEU A 504 2.54 12.59 68.41
CA LEU A 504 1.17 12.91 68.01
C LEU A 504 0.12 12.18 68.86
N LEU A 505 0.39 10.94 69.27
CA LEU A 505 -0.49 10.21 70.19
C LEU A 505 -0.50 10.86 71.59
N SER A 506 0.68 11.11 72.20
CA SER A 506 0.72 11.75 73.52
C SER A 506 0.18 13.20 73.53
N SER A 507 0.30 13.94 72.42
CA SER A 507 -0.29 15.27 72.31
C SER A 507 -1.81 15.24 72.05
N THR A 508 -2.35 14.20 71.43
CA THR A 508 -3.81 14.04 71.31
C THR A 508 -4.45 13.61 72.62
N GLU A 509 -3.83 12.70 73.37
CA GLU A 509 -4.21 12.35 74.75
C GLU A 509 -4.20 13.60 75.67
N SER A 510 -3.13 14.41 75.62
CA SER A 510 -3.02 15.67 76.37
C SER A 510 -4.11 16.68 75.98
N ARG A 511 -4.40 16.83 74.69
CA ARG A 511 -5.46 17.72 74.18
C ARG A 511 -6.85 17.26 74.63
N GLU A 512 -7.11 15.95 74.68
CA GLU A 512 -8.39 15.40 75.12
C GLU A 512 -8.60 15.62 76.63
N GLY A 513 -7.57 15.40 77.45
CA GLY A 513 -7.59 15.73 78.88
C GLY A 513 -7.86 17.22 79.13
N LEU A 514 -7.22 18.12 78.35
CA LEU A 514 -7.46 19.56 78.43
C LEU A 514 -8.89 19.93 78.00
N ALA A 515 -9.44 19.29 76.95
CA ALA A 515 -10.81 19.51 76.51
C ALA A 515 -11.84 19.10 77.57
N GLN A 516 -11.63 17.95 78.24
CA GLN A 516 -12.46 17.53 79.37
C GLN A 516 -12.38 18.53 80.54
N GLN A 517 -11.19 19.07 80.85
CA GLN A 517 -11.03 20.09 81.89
C GLN A 517 -11.75 21.41 81.55
N VAL A 518 -11.74 21.82 80.27
CA VAL A 518 -12.48 23.00 79.78
C VAL A 518 -13.99 22.76 79.81
N GLN A 519 -14.48 21.56 79.47
CA GLN A 519 -15.90 21.24 79.59
C GLN A 519 -16.36 21.29 81.06
N GLN A 520 -15.60 20.69 81.98
CA GLN A 520 -15.91 20.72 83.42
C GLN A 520 -15.92 22.14 84.01
N SER A 521 -15.04 23.03 83.54
CA SER A 521 -15.06 24.43 83.98
C SER A 521 -16.25 25.20 83.39
N GLN A 522 -16.61 24.96 82.12
CA GLN A 522 -17.78 25.57 81.48
C GLN A 522 -19.10 25.12 82.15
N GLU A 523 -19.26 23.82 82.43
CA GLU A 523 -20.42 23.30 83.17
C GLU A 523 -20.54 23.89 84.58
N LYS A 524 -19.41 24.20 85.22
CA LYS A 524 -19.39 24.88 86.53
C LYS A 524 -19.75 26.36 86.40
N ILE A 525 -19.33 27.04 85.33
CA ILE A 525 -19.73 28.43 85.06
C ILE A 525 -21.24 28.52 84.87
N SER A 526 -21.84 27.69 84.01
CA SER A 526 -23.29 27.78 83.76
C SER A 526 -24.16 27.40 84.96
N LYS A 527 -23.67 26.58 85.90
CA LYS A 527 -24.34 26.38 87.20
C LYS A 527 -24.31 27.65 88.06
N LEU A 528 -23.16 28.34 88.14
CA LEU A 528 -23.03 29.61 88.85
C LEU A 528 -23.84 30.75 88.17
N GLU A 529 -24.03 30.70 86.85
CA GLU A 529 -24.92 31.60 86.12
C GLU A 529 -26.40 31.35 86.47
N GLN A 530 -26.83 30.09 86.51
CA GLN A 530 -28.19 29.72 86.96
C GLN A 530 -28.44 30.11 88.43
N GLU A 531 -27.48 29.89 89.33
CA GLU A 531 -27.55 30.35 90.72
C GLU A 531 -27.66 31.89 90.80
N LYS A 532 -26.86 32.62 90.02
CA LYS A 532 -26.91 34.09 89.92
C LYS A 532 -28.28 34.58 89.42
N GLU A 533 -28.87 33.93 88.42
CA GLU A 533 -30.21 34.28 87.94
C GLU A 533 -31.29 33.99 88.99
N HIS A 534 -31.21 32.85 89.68
CA HIS A 534 -32.10 32.51 90.80
C HIS A 534 -32.06 33.59 91.89
N TRP A 535 -30.87 33.95 92.39
CA TRP A 535 -30.71 35.00 93.40
C TRP A 535 -31.15 36.39 92.91
N MET A 536 -31.00 36.67 91.60
CA MET A 536 -31.50 37.92 91.01
C MET A 536 -33.04 37.97 91.01
N LEU A 537 -33.70 36.86 90.65
CA LEU A 537 -35.15 36.74 90.67
C LEU A 537 -35.70 36.80 92.11
N GLU A 538 -35.05 36.15 93.08
CA GLU A 538 -35.42 36.29 94.50
C GLU A 538 -35.26 37.73 95.00
N ALA A 539 -34.19 38.43 94.63
CA ALA A 539 -34.00 39.84 94.98
C ALA A 539 -35.07 40.75 94.36
N GLN A 540 -35.49 40.48 93.11
CA GLN A 540 -36.61 41.18 92.48
C GLN A 540 -37.95 40.89 93.16
N LEU A 541 -38.22 39.62 93.51
CA LEU A 541 -39.42 39.23 94.25
C LEU A 541 -39.45 39.85 95.66
N ALA A 542 -38.31 39.93 96.34
CA ALA A 542 -38.17 40.63 97.61
C ALA A 542 -38.43 42.15 97.46
N LYS A 543 -37.91 42.78 96.40
CA LYS A 543 -38.20 44.18 96.07
C LYS A 543 -39.68 44.42 95.78
N ILE A 544 -40.34 43.55 95.02
CA ILE A 544 -41.79 43.65 94.74
C ILE A 544 -42.62 43.42 96.02
N LYS A 545 -42.23 42.49 96.91
CA LYS A 545 -42.87 42.32 98.22
C LYS A 545 -42.72 43.58 99.08
N LEU A 546 -41.53 44.18 99.12
CA LEU A 546 -41.26 45.42 99.84
C LEU A 546 -42.06 46.60 99.26
N GLU A 547 -42.13 46.75 97.93
CA GLU A 547 -42.92 47.79 97.27
C GLU A 547 -44.41 47.62 97.55
N LYS A 548 -44.93 46.39 97.55
CA LYS A 548 -46.32 46.10 97.94
C LYS A 548 -46.61 46.43 99.40
N GLU A 549 -45.73 46.08 100.34
CA GLU A 549 -45.93 46.47 101.75
C GLU A 549 -45.76 47.99 101.95
N THR A 550 -44.87 48.64 101.19
CA THR A 550 -44.75 50.11 101.22
C THR A 550 -46.02 50.78 100.69
N GLN A 551 -46.64 50.23 99.63
CA GLN A 551 -47.96 50.66 99.14
C GLN A 551 -49.06 50.40 100.17
N ARG A 552 -49.08 49.23 100.82
CA ARG A 552 -50.02 48.86 101.89
C ARG A 552 -49.94 49.81 103.08
N ILE A 553 -48.73 50.16 103.51
CA ILE A 553 -48.46 51.17 104.53
C ILE A 553 -48.91 52.56 104.05
N ALA A 554 -48.66 52.92 102.79
CA ALA A 554 -49.11 54.19 102.24
C ALA A 554 -50.65 54.30 102.15
N GLU A 555 -51.36 53.21 101.83
CA GLU A 555 -52.83 53.13 101.84
C GLU A 555 -53.39 53.23 103.26
N LEU A 556 -52.79 52.52 104.23
CA LEU A 556 -53.11 52.65 105.65
C LEU A 556 -52.87 54.08 106.19
N MET A 557 -51.84 54.77 105.71
CA MET A 557 -51.61 56.19 106.02
C MET A 557 -52.52 57.17 105.23
N LYS A 558 -53.19 56.71 104.16
CA LYS A 558 -54.11 57.55 103.36
C LYS A 558 -55.55 57.53 103.88
N ASN A 559 -55.94 56.51 104.65
CA ASN A 559 -57.20 56.44 105.39
C ASN A 559 -56.99 56.22 106.92
N PRO A 560 -56.42 57.20 107.65
CA PRO A 560 -56.23 57.10 109.09
C PRO A 560 -57.52 57.41 109.89
N GLY A 561 -58.59 56.62 109.71
CA GLY A 561 -59.81 56.76 110.51
C GLY A 561 -61.03 55.97 110.02
N LYS A 562 -61.54 55.07 110.87
CA LYS A 562 -62.56 54.02 110.59
C LYS A 562 -62.03 52.93 109.64
N GLY A 563 -62.45 51.67 109.74
CA GLY A 563 -63.39 51.06 110.70
C GLY A 563 -63.54 49.57 110.38
N GLN A 564 -64.16 48.80 111.26
CA GLN A 564 -64.39 47.35 111.09
C GLN A 564 -65.23 47.05 109.83
N GLU A 565 -64.92 45.96 109.11
CA GLU A 565 -65.78 44.75 109.01
C GLU A 565 -65.32 43.79 107.88
N GLY A 566 -65.41 42.48 108.14
CA GLY A 566 -65.49 41.40 107.14
C GLY A 566 -64.24 41.05 106.30
N ASP A 567 -64.01 39.78 105.94
CA ASP A 567 -64.45 38.55 106.61
C ASP A 567 -63.49 37.38 106.29
N GLN A 568 -63.77 36.22 106.88
CA GLN A 568 -63.05 34.96 106.77
C GLN A 568 -63.03 34.37 105.35
N GLN A 569 -61.97 33.62 105.03
CA GLN A 569 -61.97 32.19 104.57
C GLN A 569 -60.63 31.88 103.86
N GLN A 570 -59.84 30.91 104.34
CA GLN A 570 -59.85 29.47 104.02
C GLN A 570 -59.37 29.15 102.58
N GLU A 571 -58.51 28.15 102.32
CA GLU A 571 -57.71 27.31 103.23
C GLU A 571 -56.60 26.57 102.45
N ASN A 572 -55.50 26.19 103.13
CA ASN A 572 -54.57 25.12 102.77
C ASN A 572 -53.76 25.25 101.44
N ALA A 573 -52.65 24.52 101.24
CA ALA A 573 -52.08 23.43 102.05
C ALA A 573 -50.62 23.67 102.50
N LEU A 574 -50.18 22.83 103.44
CA LEU A 574 -48.97 22.99 104.25
C LEU A 574 -47.66 22.86 103.45
N PRO A 575 -46.60 23.60 103.82
CA PRO A 575 -45.23 23.12 103.67
C PRO A 575 -44.90 22.11 104.77
N HIS A 576 -43.90 21.24 104.56
CA HIS A 576 -43.19 20.63 105.68
C HIS A 576 -41.69 20.61 105.45
N THR A 577 -41.01 21.51 106.14
CA THR A 577 -39.56 21.45 106.37
C THR A 577 -39.19 20.18 107.14
N LYS A 578 -37.98 19.68 106.86
CA LYS A 578 -37.10 19.14 107.92
C LYS A 578 -35.75 19.83 107.82
N GLU A 579 -35.17 20.08 108.99
CA GLU A 579 -34.07 21.02 109.16
C GLU A 579 -32.70 20.38 108.96
N SER A 580 -31.71 21.28 108.88
CA SER A 580 -30.29 20.97 108.89
C SER A 580 -29.82 20.27 110.17
N SER A 581 -28.76 19.49 110.04
CA SER A 581 -27.76 19.34 111.09
C SER A 581 -26.43 19.92 110.59
N SER A 582 -25.99 21.02 111.18
CA SER A 582 -24.67 21.60 110.92
C SER A 582 -23.56 20.81 111.62
N GLU A 583 -22.37 20.73 111.01
CA GLU A 583 -21.14 20.61 111.80
C GLU A 583 -20.01 21.46 111.18
N ILE A 584 -19.26 22.15 112.05
CA ILE A 584 -18.25 23.15 111.67
C ILE A 584 -16.86 22.56 111.89
N LYS A 585 -15.98 22.62 110.88
CA LYS A 585 -14.55 22.27 111.02
C LYS A 585 -13.63 23.38 110.53
N THR A 586 -13.62 24.48 111.29
CA THR A 586 -12.65 25.57 111.20
C THR A 586 -11.25 25.10 111.59
N THR A 587 -10.48 24.60 110.62
CA THR A 587 -9.04 24.36 110.76
C THR A 587 -8.29 24.74 109.47
N SER A 588 -6.97 24.95 109.59
CA SER A 588 -6.02 25.16 108.47
C SER A 588 -5.93 26.53 107.77
N LEU A 589 -6.45 27.63 108.33
CA LEU A 589 -5.99 28.98 107.94
C LEU A 589 -4.46 29.16 108.16
N VAL A 590 -3.88 28.35 109.05
CA VAL A 590 -2.45 28.25 109.35
C VAL A 590 -1.63 27.60 108.21
N ARG A 591 -2.24 26.82 107.30
CA ARG A 591 -1.50 26.12 106.23
C ARG A 591 -0.89 27.07 105.20
N CYS A 592 -1.53 28.22 104.96
CA CYS A 592 -1.09 29.20 103.97
C CYS A 592 0.16 30.01 104.37
N ILE A 593 0.58 29.96 105.64
CA ILE A 593 1.70 30.79 106.15
C ILE A 593 3.01 29.99 106.25
N LEU A 594 2.95 28.65 106.40
CA LEU A 594 4.14 27.82 106.64
C LEU A 594 4.79 27.21 105.38
N PHE A 595 4.16 27.27 104.20
CA PHE A 595 4.74 26.70 102.98
C PHE A 595 5.78 27.61 102.30
N SER A 596 5.74 28.93 102.57
CA SER A 596 6.52 29.94 101.84
C SER A 596 7.94 30.19 102.36
N VAL A 597 8.38 29.47 103.40
CA VAL A 597 9.73 29.63 104.01
C VAL A 597 10.50 28.29 104.07
N GLY A 598 9.83 27.16 103.79
CA GLY A 598 10.36 25.82 104.02
C GLY A 598 11.16 25.17 102.89
N LYS A 599 11.42 25.86 101.77
CA LYS A 599 12.17 25.28 100.64
C LYS A 599 13.04 26.27 99.85
N ILE A 600 13.78 27.11 100.57
CA ILE A 600 15.03 27.69 100.07
C ILE A 600 16.13 26.62 100.19
N ILE A 601 16.88 26.41 99.10
CA ILE A 601 18.12 25.60 99.00
C ILE A 601 18.00 24.12 99.44
N LEU A 602 17.85 23.23 98.46
CA LEU A 602 18.62 21.98 98.35
C LEU A 602 18.45 21.41 96.95
N HIS A 603 19.57 21.27 96.22
CA HIS A 603 19.69 21.02 94.78
C HIS A 603 19.19 22.20 93.89
N TYR A 604 19.94 22.73 92.90
CA TYR A 604 20.96 22.16 91.97
C TYR A 604 20.42 21.02 91.10
#